data_AF-A0A3C0TPE2-F1
#
_entry.id   AF-A0A3C0TPE2-F1
#
_cell.length_a   1.000
_cell.length_b   1.000
_cell.length_c   1.000
_cell.angle_alpha   90.00
_cell.angle_beta   90.00
_cell.angle_gamma   90.00
#
_symmetry.space_group_name_H-M   'P 1'
#
loop_
_entity.id
_entity.type
_entity.pdbx_description
1 polymer ?
#
loop_
_entity_poly.entity_id
_entity_poly.type
_entity_poly.pdbx_seq_one_letter_code
_entity_poly.pdbx_strand_id
1 'polypeptide(L)'
;MKSFFLSLKTTVWILLVLIGLFFIGAYMMPAYRHVFGPMNSLILFEWIAKIGMRSLWQAWWFFAALAALVLLTINTIVCSIQAIRGRWTRRDVLLRIAPQIVHAGFLFILLAHFLGAGWGYRLSGVMPEGATTPLPDNQQLHLAKIRSVVNEGGYLTDWSADIILYEGSSYAIAGTLGPNKPVFYRGVGIYLKSIQNRRGPAAQLMVNKDPGAVWALVGGILFTLGCVMLLVFKWKKS
;
A
#
# COMPACT_ATOMS: atom_id res chain seq x y z
N MET A 1 26.75 15.35 19.47
CA MET A 1 25.40 15.06 18.91
C MET A 1 25.35 14.96 17.39
N LYS A 2 26.23 15.61 16.60
CA LYS A 2 26.25 15.53 15.13
C LYS A 2 26.65 14.16 14.53
N SER A 3 27.08 13.17 15.31
CA SER A 3 27.54 11.87 14.78
C SER A 3 26.48 10.77 14.76
N PHE A 4 25.44 10.86 15.61
CA PHE A 4 24.49 9.75 15.77
C PHE A 4 23.55 9.61 14.57
N PHE A 5 22.95 10.72 14.10
CA PHE A 5 22.04 10.72 12.95
C PHE A 5 22.74 10.67 11.59
N LEU A 6 24.07 10.70 11.55
CA LEU A 6 24.88 10.72 10.33
C LEU A 6 25.71 9.44 10.14
N SER A 7 25.61 8.49 11.07
CA SER A 7 26.41 7.28 11.07
C SER A 7 25.68 6.14 10.36
N LEU A 8 26.38 5.51 9.40
CA LEU A 8 25.97 4.26 8.76
C LEU A 8 25.69 3.15 9.80
N LYS A 9 26.41 3.17 10.93
CA LYS A 9 26.21 2.19 12.02
C LYS A 9 24.81 2.32 12.62
N THR A 10 24.31 3.54 12.80
CA THR A 10 22.97 3.79 13.33
C THR A 10 21.92 3.19 12.39
N THR A 11 22.06 3.40 11.08
CA THR A 11 21.16 2.81 10.06
C THR A 11 21.14 1.28 10.17
N VAL A 12 22.31 0.64 10.25
CA VAL A 12 22.42 -0.82 10.37
C VAL A 12 21.75 -1.32 11.64
N TRP A 13 21.99 -0.67 12.79
CA TRP A 13 21.34 -1.05 14.05
C TRP A 13 19.82 -0.87 14.01
N ILE A 14 19.33 0.23 13.43
CA ILE A 14 17.88 0.46 13.27
C ILE A 14 17.26 -0.63 12.38
N LEU A 15 17.92 -1.00 11.28
CA LEU A 15 17.45 -2.08 10.40
C LEU A 15 17.43 -3.43 11.12
N LEU A 16 18.45 -3.75 11.93
CA LEU A 16 18.45 -4.98 12.75
C LEU A 16 17.32 -4.99 13.78
N VAL A 17 17.06 -3.86 14.43
CA VAL A 17 15.92 -3.71 15.36
C VAL A 17 14.59 -3.91 14.63
N LEU A 18 14.42 -3.30 13.45
CA LEU A 18 13.22 -3.47 12.62
C LEU A 18 13.00 -4.94 12.23
N ILE A 19 14.05 -5.65 11.84
CA ILE A 19 13.99 -7.09 11.55
C ILE A 19 13.47 -7.86 12.77
N GLY A 20 14.03 -7.60 13.95
CA GLY A 20 13.56 -8.24 15.19
C GLY A 20 12.09 -7.94 15.51
N LEU A 21 11.66 -6.69 15.34
CA LEU A 21 10.26 -6.28 15.52
C LEU A 21 9.32 -6.95 14.53
N PHE A 22 9.75 -7.15 13.28
CA PHE A 22 8.94 -7.87 12.28
C PHE A 22 8.79 -9.36 12.61
N PHE A 23 9.82 -10.02 13.15
CA PHE A 23 9.67 -11.39 13.65
C PHE A 23 8.66 -11.47 14.80
N ILE A 24 8.73 -10.54 15.75
CA ILE A 24 7.74 -10.46 16.84
C ILE A 24 6.35 -10.23 16.26
N GLY A 25 6.21 -9.31 15.31
CA GLY A 25 4.94 -9.02 14.63
C GLY A 25 4.36 -10.23 13.88
N ALA A 26 5.20 -10.99 13.18
CA ALA A 26 4.80 -12.20 12.47
C ALA A 26 4.19 -13.26 13.40
N TYR A 27 4.63 -13.30 14.65
CA TYR A 27 4.04 -14.16 15.69
C TYR A 27 2.81 -13.52 16.37
N MET A 28 2.88 -12.24 16.71
CA MET A 28 1.80 -11.51 17.41
C MET A 28 0.53 -11.36 16.58
N MET A 29 0.65 -11.12 15.27
CA MET A 29 -0.51 -10.95 14.37
C MET A 29 -1.46 -12.15 14.34
N PRO A 30 -1.00 -13.41 14.13
CA PRO A 30 -1.87 -14.57 14.21
C PRO A 30 -2.29 -14.93 15.64
N ALA A 31 -1.48 -14.62 16.66
CA ALA A 31 -1.85 -14.86 18.06
C ALA A 31 -3.01 -13.96 18.53
N TYR A 32 -3.04 -12.71 18.08
CA TYR A 32 -4.06 -11.72 18.47
C TYR A 32 -4.92 -11.27 17.28
N ARG A 33 -5.55 -12.22 16.57
CA ARG A 33 -6.40 -11.92 15.39
C ARG A 33 -7.52 -10.92 15.67
N HIS A 34 -8.05 -10.86 16.89
CA HIS A 34 -9.08 -9.89 17.25
C HIS A 34 -8.58 -8.44 17.20
N VAL A 35 -7.29 -8.20 17.47
CA VAL A 35 -6.65 -6.87 17.39
C VAL A 35 -6.21 -6.56 15.96
N PHE A 36 -5.53 -7.50 15.30
CA PHE A 36 -4.86 -7.27 14.02
C PHE A 36 -5.72 -7.59 12.79
N GLY A 37 -6.75 -8.43 12.92
CA GLY A 37 -7.66 -8.79 11.82
C GLY A 37 -8.31 -7.57 11.14
N PRO A 38 -8.80 -6.56 11.90
CA PRO A 38 -9.37 -5.36 11.31
C PRO A 38 -8.41 -4.52 10.45
N MET A 39 -7.09 -4.72 10.53
CA MET A 39 -6.13 -4.06 9.61
C MET A 39 -6.35 -4.47 8.15
N ASN A 40 -7.01 -5.61 7.89
CA ASN A 40 -7.36 -6.04 6.54
C ASN A 40 -8.56 -5.28 5.96
N SER A 41 -9.37 -4.65 6.80
CA SER A 41 -10.59 -3.94 6.40
C SER A 41 -10.52 -2.44 6.62
N LEU A 42 -9.70 -1.97 7.56
CA LEU A 42 -9.55 -0.56 7.92
C LEU A 42 -8.25 0.00 7.35
N ILE A 43 -8.24 1.31 7.09
CA ILE A 43 -6.99 2.03 6.86
C ILE A 43 -6.18 2.11 8.15
N LEU A 44 -4.86 2.26 8.03
CA LEU A 44 -3.97 2.17 9.18
C LEU A 44 -4.28 3.21 10.28
N PHE A 45 -4.51 4.48 9.93
CA PHE A 45 -4.79 5.52 10.93
C PHE A 45 -6.12 5.31 11.63
N GLU A 46 -7.13 4.82 10.90
CA GLU A 46 -8.41 4.44 11.49
C GLU A 46 -8.25 3.25 12.46
N TRP A 47 -7.46 2.25 12.08
CA TRP A 47 -7.14 1.13 12.97
C TRP A 47 -6.38 1.57 14.22
N ILE A 48 -5.38 2.45 14.09
CA ILE A 48 -4.63 3.01 15.22
C ILE A 48 -5.59 3.72 16.19
N ALA A 49 -6.46 4.59 15.67
CA ALA A 49 -7.38 5.38 16.47
C ALA A 49 -8.45 4.52 17.18
N LYS A 50 -9.01 3.52 16.49
CA LYS A 50 -10.10 2.68 17.02
C LYS A 50 -9.62 1.56 17.92
N ILE A 51 -8.48 0.94 17.60
CA ILE A 51 -8.04 -0.34 18.18
C ILE A 51 -6.61 -0.25 18.71
N GLY A 52 -5.65 0.19 17.89
CA GLY A 52 -4.23 0.15 18.23
C GLY A 52 -3.89 0.87 19.55
N MET A 53 -4.45 2.06 19.77
CA MET A 53 -4.25 2.84 21.00
C MET A 53 -4.90 2.23 22.24
N ARG A 54 -5.90 1.37 22.09
CA ARG A 54 -6.56 0.66 23.20
C ARG A 54 -5.84 -0.65 23.56
N SER A 55 -5.13 -1.23 22.60
CA SER A 55 -4.42 -2.51 22.74
C SER A 55 -2.90 -2.32 22.66
N LEU A 56 -2.37 -1.32 23.39
CA LEU A 56 -0.94 -1.00 23.37
C LEU A 56 -0.06 -2.19 23.79
N TRP A 57 -0.52 -3.01 24.73
CA TRP A 57 0.24 -4.18 25.17
C TRP A 57 0.39 -5.25 24.09
N GLN A 58 -0.58 -5.37 23.16
CA GLN A 58 -0.49 -6.30 22.04
C GLN A 58 0.19 -5.64 20.83
N ALA A 59 0.02 -4.33 20.65
CA ALA A 59 0.48 -3.56 19.50
C ALA A 59 1.81 -2.81 19.70
N TRP A 60 2.48 -2.91 20.85
CA TRP A 60 3.72 -2.15 21.13
C TRP A 60 4.80 -2.35 20.07
N TRP A 61 4.95 -3.58 19.55
CA TRP A 61 5.95 -3.91 18.54
C TRP A 61 5.71 -3.13 17.24
N PHE A 62 4.43 -2.90 16.90
CA PHE A 62 4.03 -2.15 15.74
C PHE A 62 4.38 -0.66 15.90
N PHE A 63 4.08 -0.07 17.07
CA PHE A 63 4.45 1.32 17.36
C PHE A 63 5.97 1.51 17.45
N ALA A 64 6.70 0.54 18.01
CA ALA A 64 8.16 0.53 18.01
C ALA A 64 8.72 0.46 16.58
N ALA A 65 8.12 -0.35 15.70
CA ALA A 65 8.52 -0.44 14.30
C ALA A 65 8.25 0.87 13.55
N LEU A 66 7.09 1.50 13.81
CA LEU A 66 6.75 2.81 13.25
C LEU A 66 7.75 3.89 13.71
N ALA A 67 8.11 3.92 15.00
CA ALA A 67 9.10 4.84 15.53
C ALA A 67 10.49 4.61 14.92
N ALA A 68 10.92 3.35 14.78
CA ALA A 68 12.17 2.99 14.11
C ALA A 68 12.19 3.42 12.63
N LEU A 69 11.06 3.30 11.93
CA LEU A 69 10.92 3.76 10.55
C LEU A 69 11.01 5.29 10.42
N VAL A 70 10.42 6.04 11.34
CA VAL A 70 10.56 7.50 11.41
C VAL A 70 12.03 7.89 11.64
N LEU A 71 12.71 7.22 12.57
CA LEU A 71 14.14 7.46 12.81
C LEU A 71 15.00 7.14 11.57
N LEU A 72 14.70 6.04 10.86
CA LEU A 72 15.36 5.66 9.62
C LEU A 72 15.14 6.71 8.52
N THR A 73 13.93 7.26 8.42
CA THR A 73 13.58 8.32 7.48
C THR A 73 14.39 9.59 7.76
N ILE A 74 14.43 10.02 9.02
CA ILE A 74 15.21 11.20 9.45
C ILE A 74 16.69 10.99 9.13
N ASN A 75 17.25 9.84 9.48
CA ASN A 75 18.64 9.50 9.17
C ASN A 75 18.92 9.55 7.66
N THR A 76 18.02 8.99 6.84
CA THR A 76 18.16 8.98 5.38
C THR A 76 18.14 10.41 4.81
N ILE A 77 17.24 11.27 5.27
CA ILE A 77 17.15 12.68 4.86
C ILE A 77 18.44 13.43 5.23
N VAL A 78 18.89 13.31 6.48
CA VAL A 78 20.08 14.02 6.97
C VAL A 78 21.34 13.58 6.20
N CYS A 79 21.53 12.27 6.00
CA CYS A 79 22.62 11.72 5.20
C CYS A 79 22.58 12.22 3.75
N SER A 80 21.39 12.32 3.15
CA SER A 80 21.21 12.81 1.78
C SER A 80 21.59 14.29 1.65
N ILE A 81 21.12 15.14 2.57
CA ILE A 81 21.43 16.57 2.59
C ILE A 81 22.95 16.79 2.74
N GLN A 82 23.61 16.04 3.61
CA GLN A 82 25.06 16.19 3.80
C GLN A 82 25.85 15.79 2.56
N ALA A 83 25.47 14.69 1.90
CA ALA A 83 26.12 14.24 0.67
C ALA A 83 26.00 15.28 -0.46
N ILE A 84 24.86 15.97 -0.54
CA ILE A 84 24.62 17.01 -1.55
C ILE A 84 25.44 18.29 -1.25
N ARG A 85 25.62 18.67 0.02
CA ARG A 85 26.37 19.87 0.42
C ARG A 85 27.91 19.75 0.29
N GLY A 86 28.45 18.56 0.05
CA GLY A 86 29.89 18.36 -0.15
C GLY A 86 30.38 18.94 -1.49
N ARG A 87 31.69 19.21 -1.62
CA ARG A 87 32.27 19.59 -2.92
C ARG A 87 32.27 18.38 -3.87
N TRP A 88 31.87 18.59 -5.13
CA TRP A 88 31.73 17.55 -6.14
C TRP A 88 32.83 17.69 -7.20
N THR A 89 33.54 16.60 -7.46
CA THR A 89 34.53 16.42 -8.53
C THR A 89 33.88 15.62 -9.67
N ARG A 90 34.08 16.00 -10.94
CA ARG A 90 33.41 15.37 -12.11
C ARG A 90 33.51 13.83 -12.16
N ARG A 91 34.58 13.25 -11.62
CA ARG A 91 34.79 11.78 -11.57
C ARG A 91 33.98 11.07 -10.48
N ASP A 92 33.59 11.78 -9.42
CA ASP A 92 32.88 11.21 -8.26
C ASP A 92 31.37 11.48 -8.28
N VAL A 93 30.89 12.34 -9.18
CA VAL A 93 29.47 12.70 -9.31
C VAL A 93 28.60 11.45 -9.49
N LEU A 94 29.01 10.52 -10.35
CA LEU A 94 28.22 9.33 -10.69
C LEU A 94 28.08 8.36 -9.50
N LEU A 95 29.19 8.12 -8.78
CA LEU A 95 29.20 7.25 -7.58
C LEU A 95 28.47 7.89 -6.39
N ARG A 96 28.34 9.22 -6.35
CA ARG A 96 27.61 9.93 -5.30
C ARG A 96 26.12 10.13 -5.61
N ILE A 97 25.73 10.23 -6.88
CA ILE A 97 24.33 10.35 -7.29
C ILE A 97 23.57 9.04 -7.10
N ALA A 98 24.19 7.90 -7.39
CA ALA A 98 23.49 6.62 -7.34
C ALA A 98 22.87 6.31 -5.96
N PRO A 99 23.57 6.51 -4.81
CA PRO A 99 22.95 6.42 -3.48
C PRO A 99 21.81 7.42 -3.24
N GLN A 100 21.89 8.64 -3.80
CA GLN A 100 20.81 9.64 -3.65
C GLN A 100 19.54 9.22 -4.39
N ILE A 101 19.68 8.59 -5.57
CA ILE A 101 18.54 8.02 -6.31
C ILE A 101 17.88 6.91 -5.48
N VAL A 102 18.68 6.04 -4.85
CA VAL A 102 18.16 5.01 -3.93
C VAL A 102 17.42 5.64 -2.74
N HIS A 103 17.99 6.66 -2.09
CA HIS A 103 17.34 7.35 -0.98
C HIS A 103 16.03 8.03 -1.40
N ALA A 104 16.02 8.71 -2.55
CA ALA A 104 14.80 9.30 -3.09
C ALA A 104 13.73 8.24 -3.35
N GLY A 105 14.12 7.10 -3.95
CA GLY A 105 13.22 5.97 -4.17
C GLY A 105 12.61 5.43 -2.88
N PHE A 106 13.45 5.19 -1.87
CA PHE A 106 13.00 4.76 -0.54
C PHE A 106 12.04 5.78 0.10
N LEU A 107 12.36 7.08 0.06
CA LEU A 107 11.50 8.13 0.61
C LEU A 107 10.15 8.21 -0.10
N PHE A 108 10.09 8.03 -1.43
CA PHE A 108 8.83 7.97 -2.16
C PHE A 108 8.00 6.73 -1.81
N ILE A 109 8.63 5.58 -1.61
CA ILE A 109 7.93 4.37 -1.13
C ILE A 109 7.35 4.62 0.27
N LEU A 110 8.10 5.25 1.18
CA LEU A 110 7.56 5.58 2.50
C LEU A 110 6.44 6.61 2.45
N LEU A 111 6.59 7.64 1.61
CA LEU A 111 5.54 8.63 1.37
C LEU A 111 4.27 7.96 0.85
N ALA A 112 4.39 7.00 -0.08
CA ALA A 112 3.27 6.24 -0.58
C ALA A 112 2.49 5.53 0.53
N HIS A 113 3.19 4.80 1.40
CA HIS A 113 2.57 4.11 2.53
C HIS A 113 1.93 5.09 3.53
N PHE A 114 2.56 6.23 3.76
CA PHE A 114 2.00 7.29 4.61
C PHE A 114 0.71 7.88 4.03
N LEU A 115 0.70 8.18 2.72
CA LEU A 115 -0.49 8.69 2.03
C LEU A 115 -1.61 7.64 2.01
N GLY A 116 -1.30 6.37 1.71
CA GLY A 116 -2.27 5.28 1.75
C GLY A 116 -2.85 5.04 3.15
N ALA A 117 -2.04 5.23 4.20
CA ALA A 117 -2.47 5.08 5.59
C ALA A 117 -3.47 6.14 6.06
N GLY A 118 -3.42 7.36 5.49
CA GLY A 118 -4.20 8.52 5.95
C GLY A 118 -5.26 9.06 5.00
N TRP A 119 -5.05 8.98 3.68
CA TRP A 119 -5.94 9.58 2.66
C TRP A 119 -6.59 8.55 1.73
N GLY A 120 -6.39 7.26 1.98
CA GLY A 120 -7.09 6.19 1.28
C GLY A 120 -8.43 5.85 1.92
N TYR A 121 -9.21 5.00 1.25
CA TYR A 121 -10.35 4.32 1.87
C TYR A 121 -10.48 2.92 1.31
N ARG A 122 -10.99 2.00 2.14
CA ARG A 122 -11.26 0.63 1.76
C ARG A 122 -12.64 0.23 2.24
N LEU A 123 -13.54 -0.05 1.29
CA LEU A 123 -14.90 -0.49 1.55
C LEU A 123 -15.06 -1.90 1.01
N SER A 124 -15.61 -2.80 1.81
CA SER A 124 -15.88 -4.18 1.40
C SER A 124 -17.24 -4.57 1.91
N GLY A 125 -18.10 -5.07 1.02
CA GLY A 125 -19.47 -5.40 1.36
C GLY A 125 -20.08 -6.39 0.39
N VAL A 126 -21.19 -6.99 0.81
CA VAL A 126 -22.04 -7.81 -0.06
C VAL A 126 -23.15 -6.92 -0.60
N MET A 127 -23.33 -6.94 -1.90
CA MET A 127 -24.28 -6.10 -2.61
C MET A 127 -25.19 -6.99 -3.48
N PRO A 128 -26.52 -6.95 -3.29
CA PRO A 128 -27.44 -7.69 -4.14
C PRO A 128 -27.54 -7.07 -5.54
N GLU A 129 -27.86 -7.89 -6.53
CA GLU A 129 -28.11 -7.43 -7.91
C GLU A 129 -29.23 -6.37 -7.93
N GLY A 130 -29.03 -5.30 -8.70
CA GLY A 130 -29.93 -4.16 -8.79
C GLY A 130 -29.79 -3.13 -7.66
N ALA A 131 -28.97 -3.39 -6.63
CA ALA A 131 -28.77 -2.42 -5.57
C ALA A 131 -27.91 -1.22 -5.99
N THR A 132 -27.99 -0.14 -5.21
CA THR A 132 -27.10 1.02 -5.31
C THR A 132 -26.56 1.33 -3.92
N THR A 133 -25.25 1.58 -3.82
CA THR A 133 -24.58 1.93 -2.56
C THR A 133 -23.81 3.24 -2.73
N PRO A 134 -23.95 4.19 -1.79
CA PRO A 134 -23.16 5.41 -1.81
C PRO A 134 -21.68 5.12 -1.55
N LEU A 135 -20.82 5.74 -2.32
CA LEU A 135 -19.37 5.75 -2.15
C LEU A 135 -18.91 7.14 -1.66
N PRO A 136 -17.71 7.24 -1.08
CA PRO A 136 -17.07 8.53 -0.81
C PRO A 136 -16.95 9.39 -2.08
N ASP A 137 -16.73 10.69 -1.90
CA ASP A 137 -16.57 11.65 -3.01
C ASP A 137 -17.85 11.85 -3.88
N ASN A 138 -19.04 11.73 -3.28
CA ASN A 138 -20.35 11.88 -3.95
C ASN A 138 -20.56 10.90 -5.13
N GLN A 139 -19.94 9.72 -5.03
CA GLN A 139 -20.09 8.65 -6.01
C GLN A 139 -21.19 7.68 -5.58
N GLN A 140 -21.83 7.02 -6.53
CA GLN A 140 -22.74 5.91 -6.26
C GLN A 140 -22.36 4.74 -7.13
N LEU A 141 -22.24 3.57 -6.52
CA LEU A 141 -22.00 2.32 -7.22
C LEU A 141 -23.33 1.57 -7.34
N HIS A 142 -23.71 1.27 -8.57
CA HIS A 142 -24.85 0.44 -8.89
C HIS A 142 -24.38 -0.91 -9.44
N LEU A 143 -24.91 -2.00 -8.90
CA LEU A 143 -24.62 -3.35 -9.37
C LEU A 143 -25.73 -3.76 -10.33
N ALA A 144 -25.46 -3.66 -11.64
CA ALA A 144 -26.48 -3.83 -12.67
C ALA A 144 -26.87 -5.31 -12.83
N LYS A 145 -25.88 -6.18 -13.05
CA LYS A 145 -26.16 -7.59 -13.33
C LYS A 145 -25.00 -8.50 -12.92
N ILE A 146 -25.32 -9.67 -12.40
CA ILE A 146 -24.36 -10.72 -12.10
C ILE A 146 -24.50 -11.83 -13.15
N ARG A 147 -23.37 -12.29 -13.68
CA ARG A 147 -23.31 -13.43 -14.61
C ARG A 147 -22.40 -14.50 -14.02
N SER A 148 -22.89 -15.72 -13.96
CA SER A 148 -22.15 -16.89 -13.49
C SER A 148 -22.21 -17.97 -14.54
N VAL A 149 -21.05 -18.42 -15.03
CA VAL A 149 -20.95 -19.51 -16.00
C VAL A 149 -20.64 -20.79 -15.23
N VAL A 150 -21.57 -21.74 -15.28
CA VAL A 150 -21.45 -23.04 -14.61
C VAL A 150 -21.24 -24.11 -15.68
N ASN A 151 -20.27 -25.01 -15.46
CA ASN A 151 -20.02 -26.14 -16.35
C ASN A 151 -21.10 -27.23 -16.18
N GLU A 152 -21.15 -28.19 -17.10
CA GLU A 152 -22.04 -29.36 -17.07
C GLU A 152 -21.93 -30.14 -15.74
N GLY A 153 -20.76 -30.14 -15.10
CA GLY A 153 -20.54 -30.74 -13.79
C GLY A 153 -21.02 -29.91 -12.58
N GLY A 154 -21.69 -28.77 -12.79
CA GLY A 154 -22.19 -27.91 -11.72
C GLY A 154 -21.14 -27.00 -11.07
N TYR A 155 -19.91 -26.99 -11.57
CA TYR A 155 -18.82 -26.14 -11.07
C TYR A 155 -18.81 -24.78 -11.76
N LEU A 156 -18.65 -23.72 -10.97
CA LEU A 156 -18.50 -22.36 -11.45
C LEU A 156 -17.15 -22.20 -12.16
N THR A 157 -17.17 -21.83 -13.44
CA THR A 157 -15.97 -21.72 -14.30
C THR A 157 -15.57 -20.28 -14.55
N ASP A 158 -16.55 -19.39 -14.72
CA ASP A 158 -16.30 -17.96 -14.85
C ASP A 158 -17.42 -17.19 -14.17
N TRP A 159 -17.09 -15.98 -13.77
CA TRP A 159 -18.06 -15.09 -13.19
C TRP A 159 -17.75 -13.62 -13.45
N SER A 160 -18.79 -12.83 -13.68
CA SER A 160 -18.65 -11.40 -13.92
C SER A 160 -19.79 -10.61 -13.31
N ALA A 161 -19.51 -9.35 -13.00
CA ALA A 161 -20.51 -8.42 -12.50
C ALA A 161 -20.44 -7.10 -13.27
N ASP A 162 -21.56 -6.69 -13.86
CA ASP A 162 -21.68 -5.40 -14.51
C ASP A 162 -21.97 -4.33 -13.46
N ILE A 163 -21.15 -3.29 -13.44
CA ILE A 163 -21.29 -2.16 -12.55
C ILE A 163 -21.49 -0.87 -13.33
N ILE A 164 -22.21 0.05 -12.71
CA ILE A 164 -22.36 1.42 -13.18
C ILE A 164 -21.97 2.34 -12.03
N LEU A 165 -21.03 3.24 -12.29
CA LEU A 165 -20.64 4.27 -11.36
C LEU A 165 -21.29 5.59 -11.79
N TYR A 166 -21.94 6.23 -10.82
CA TYR A 166 -22.49 7.57 -10.95
C TYR A 166 -21.65 8.54 -10.12
N GLU A 167 -21.49 9.77 -10.62
CA GLU A 167 -20.86 10.88 -9.91
C GLU A 167 -21.90 11.98 -9.76
N GLY A 168 -22.41 12.18 -8.54
CA GLY A 168 -23.62 12.95 -8.31
C GLY A 168 -24.83 12.36 -9.04
N SER A 169 -25.46 13.16 -9.89
CA SER A 169 -26.60 12.75 -10.74
C SER A 169 -26.20 12.32 -12.16
N SER A 170 -24.89 12.38 -12.48
CA SER A 170 -24.39 12.09 -13.83
C SER A 170 -23.77 10.69 -13.92
N TYR A 171 -23.98 10.04 -15.06
CA TYR A 171 -23.33 8.77 -15.40
C TYR A 171 -21.82 9.00 -15.56
N ALA A 172 -20.99 8.27 -14.81
CA ALA A 172 -19.54 8.41 -14.88
C ALA A 172 -18.92 7.32 -15.77
N ILE A 173 -19.12 6.05 -15.45
CA ILE A 173 -18.57 4.91 -16.19
C ILE A 173 -19.37 3.64 -15.91
N ALA A 174 -19.45 2.74 -16.88
CA ALA A 174 -19.85 1.35 -16.68
C ALA A 174 -18.70 0.42 -17.02
N GLY A 175 -18.64 -0.73 -16.35
CA GLY A 175 -17.63 -1.73 -16.61
C GLY A 175 -18.05 -3.10 -16.10
N THR A 176 -17.43 -4.13 -16.65
CA THR A 176 -17.66 -5.52 -16.25
C THR A 176 -16.48 -5.99 -15.40
N LEU A 177 -16.76 -6.32 -14.14
CA LEU A 177 -15.80 -6.90 -13.21
C LEU A 177 -15.68 -8.41 -13.44
N GLY A 178 -14.49 -8.97 -13.22
CA GLY A 178 -14.24 -10.42 -13.23
C GLY A 178 -13.11 -10.82 -12.26
N PRO A 179 -12.75 -12.11 -12.16
CA PRO A 179 -11.81 -12.63 -11.15
C PRO A 179 -10.43 -11.96 -11.16
N ASN A 180 -10.01 -11.44 -12.32
CA ASN A 180 -8.78 -10.65 -12.49
C ASN A 180 -9.00 -9.42 -13.38
N LYS A 181 -10.24 -8.91 -13.42
CA LYS A 181 -10.62 -7.76 -14.24
C LYS A 181 -11.26 -6.70 -13.33
N PRO A 182 -10.45 -5.94 -12.57
CA PRO A 182 -10.96 -4.79 -11.82
C PRO A 182 -11.28 -3.61 -12.75
N VAL A 183 -12.16 -2.73 -12.29
CA VAL A 183 -12.44 -1.45 -12.96
C VAL A 183 -11.81 -0.34 -12.15
N PHE A 184 -11.07 0.55 -12.82
CA PHE A 184 -10.42 1.70 -12.20
C PHE A 184 -11.04 3.00 -12.70
N TYR A 185 -11.39 3.89 -11.78
CA TYR A 185 -11.88 5.23 -12.10
C TYR A 185 -11.34 6.24 -11.08
N ARG A 186 -10.67 7.31 -11.55
CA ARG A 186 -10.10 8.39 -10.71
C ARG A 186 -9.31 7.92 -9.48
N GLY A 187 -8.49 6.87 -9.64
CA GLY A 187 -7.67 6.31 -8.55
C GLY A 187 -8.43 5.39 -7.58
N VAL A 188 -9.71 5.12 -7.83
CA VAL A 188 -10.53 4.13 -7.14
C VAL A 188 -10.52 2.84 -7.95
N GLY A 189 -10.14 1.73 -7.33
CA GLY A 189 -10.24 0.38 -7.89
C GLY A 189 -11.43 -0.36 -7.30
N ILE A 190 -12.26 -0.92 -8.17
CA ILE A 190 -13.42 -1.74 -7.82
C ILE A 190 -13.09 -3.19 -8.20
N TYR A 191 -13.26 -4.10 -7.24
CA TYR A 191 -12.88 -5.50 -7.34
C TYR A 191 -14.05 -6.41 -6.99
N LEU A 192 -14.23 -7.46 -7.78
CA LEU A 192 -15.18 -8.55 -7.49
C LEU A 192 -14.45 -9.63 -6.67
N LYS A 193 -14.89 -9.86 -5.43
CA LYS A 193 -14.26 -10.83 -4.51
C LYS A 193 -14.89 -12.21 -4.59
N SER A 194 -16.22 -12.26 -4.60
CA SER A 194 -16.97 -13.50 -4.68
C SER A 194 -18.39 -13.20 -5.16
N ILE A 195 -19.09 -14.23 -5.61
CA ILE A 195 -20.53 -14.19 -5.84
C ILE A 195 -21.19 -15.15 -4.87
N GLN A 196 -22.30 -14.71 -4.31
CA GLN A 196 -23.11 -15.48 -3.38
C GLN A 196 -24.51 -15.58 -3.99
N ASN A 197 -25.03 -16.80 -4.05
CA ASN A 197 -26.39 -17.05 -4.55
C ASN A 197 -27.33 -17.64 -3.48
N ARG A 198 -26.96 -17.52 -2.19
CA ARG A 198 -27.68 -18.15 -1.06
C ARG A 198 -29.02 -17.47 -0.73
N ARG A 199 -29.19 -16.18 -1.03
CA ARG A 199 -30.40 -15.39 -0.73
C ARG A 199 -30.84 -14.53 -1.94
N GLY A 200 -30.53 -15.00 -3.14
CA GLY A 200 -30.58 -14.24 -4.39
C GLY A 200 -29.18 -13.88 -4.91
N PRO A 201 -29.07 -13.42 -6.18
CA PRO A 201 -27.79 -13.08 -6.80
C PRO A 201 -27.19 -11.86 -6.10
N ALA A 202 -26.06 -12.05 -5.42
CA ALA A 202 -25.32 -11.00 -4.74
C ALA A 202 -23.82 -11.12 -5.02
N ALA A 203 -23.13 -9.99 -5.12
CA ALA A 203 -21.68 -9.93 -5.31
C ALA A 203 -21.02 -9.33 -4.08
N GLN A 204 -19.92 -9.92 -3.65
CA GLN A 204 -19.02 -9.29 -2.69
C GLN A 204 -18.07 -8.38 -3.45
N LEU A 205 -18.23 -7.08 -3.26
CA LEU A 205 -17.43 -6.05 -3.91
C LEU A 205 -16.48 -5.42 -2.90
N MET A 206 -15.27 -5.11 -3.38
CA MET A 206 -14.29 -4.32 -2.64
C MET A 206 -13.95 -3.08 -3.46
N VAL A 207 -14.12 -1.91 -2.85
CA VAL A 207 -13.74 -0.61 -3.40
C VAL A 207 -12.55 -0.10 -2.61
N ASN A 208 -11.47 0.24 -3.30
CA ASN A 208 -10.24 0.71 -2.66
C ASN A 208 -9.70 1.94 -3.40
N LYS A 209 -9.41 3.01 -2.67
CA LYS A 209 -8.67 4.18 -3.16
C LYS A 209 -7.34 4.25 -2.46
N ASP A 210 -6.26 4.15 -3.23
CA ASP A 210 -4.89 4.23 -2.72
C ASP A 210 -4.15 5.42 -3.35
N PRO A 211 -4.09 6.58 -2.67
CA PRO A 211 -3.36 7.75 -3.18
C PRO A 211 -1.85 7.53 -3.21
N GLY A 212 -1.33 6.53 -2.48
CA GLY A 212 0.08 6.19 -2.43
C GLY A 212 0.56 5.40 -3.64
N ALA A 213 -0.33 4.72 -4.38
CA ALA A 213 0.04 3.75 -5.40
C ALA A 213 1.01 4.31 -6.47
N VAL A 214 0.76 5.52 -6.97
CA VAL A 214 1.63 6.17 -7.97
C VAL A 214 3.01 6.48 -7.38
N TRP A 215 3.06 6.95 -6.14
CA TRP A 215 4.31 7.26 -5.44
C TRP A 215 5.11 6.00 -5.13
N ALA A 216 4.45 4.89 -4.83
CA ALA A 216 5.09 3.59 -4.64
C ALA A 216 5.75 3.12 -5.93
N LEU A 217 5.07 3.27 -7.07
CA LEU A 217 5.62 2.93 -8.39
C LEU A 217 6.83 3.80 -8.74
N VAL A 218 6.70 5.12 -8.61
CA VAL A 218 7.81 6.06 -8.86
C VAL A 218 9.00 5.75 -7.97
N GLY A 219 8.74 5.54 -6.67
CA GLY A 219 9.77 5.19 -5.69
C GLY A 219 10.47 3.86 -6.01
N GLY A 220 9.70 2.84 -6.41
CA GLY A 220 10.23 1.55 -6.83
C GLY A 220 11.13 1.66 -8.06
N ILE A 221 10.70 2.38 -9.09
CA ILE A 221 11.49 2.62 -10.31
C ILE A 221 12.82 3.32 -9.95
N LEU A 222 12.77 4.40 -9.17
CA LEU A 222 13.97 5.11 -8.73
C LEU A 222 14.90 4.21 -7.92
N PHE A 223 14.36 3.46 -6.96
CA PHE A 223 15.14 2.55 -6.13
C PHE A 223 15.87 1.51 -6.98
N THR A 224 15.17 0.85 -7.90
CA THR A 224 15.75 -0.13 -8.82
C THR A 224 16.82 0.49 -9.71
N LEU A 225 16.56 1.65 -10.32
CA LEU A 225 17.54 2.36 -11.15
C LEU A 225 18.80 2.71 -10.36
N GLY A 226 18.66 3.23 -9.13
CA GLY A 226 19.77 3.54 -8.26
C GLY A 226 20.61 2.30 -7.90
N CYS A 227 19.97 1.16 -7.61
CA CYS A 227 20.65 -0.10 -7.35
C CYS A 227 21.41 -0.63 -8.59
N VAL A 228 20.78 -0.63 -9.77
CA VAL A 228 21.43 -1.06 -11.02
C VAL A 228 22.63 -0.17 -11.34
N MET A 229 22.47 1.15 -11.18
CA MET A 229 23.53 2.12 -11.37
C MET A 229 24.75 1.82 -10.47
N LEU A 230 24.52 1.54 -9.19
CA LEU A 230 25.58 1.15 -8.25
C LEU A 230 26.28 -0.14 -8.67
N LEU A 231 25.53 -1.17 -9.07
CA LEU A 231 26.09 -2.46 -9.48
C LEU A 231 26.97 -2.33 -10.72
N VAL A 232 26.46 -1.67 -11.77
CA VAL A 232 27.19 -1.49 -13.04
C VAL A 232 28.48 -0.69 -12.83
N PHE A 233 28.45 0.37 -12.02
CA PHE A 233 29.64 1.19 -11.79
C PHE A 233 30.66 0.54 -10.86
N LYS A 234 30.21 -0.27 -9.89
CA LYS A 234 31.12 -1.04 -9.05
C LYS A 234 31.81 -2.14 -9.85
N TRP A 235 31.10 -2.78 -10.79
CA TRP A 235 31.69 -3.77 -11.69
C TRP A 235 32.75 -3.15 -12.59
N LYS A 236 32.48 -2.00 -13.25
CA LYS A 236 33.46 -1.35 -14.15
C LYS A 236 34.77 -0.90 -13.48
N LYS A 237 34.81 -0.86 -12.15
CA LYS A 237 35.99 -0.43 -11.37
C LYS A 237 36.79 -1.61 -10.80
N SER A 238 36.29 -2.84 -10.95
CA SER A 238 36.93 -4.10 -10.55
C SER A 238 37.48 -4.84 -11.76
#